data_AF-A0A920ALC3-F1
#
_entry.id   AF-A0A920ALC3-F1
#
_cell.length_a   1.000
_cell.length_b   1.000
_cell.length_c   1.000
_cell.angle_alpha   90.00
_cell.angle_beta   90.00
_cell.angle_gamma   90.00
#
_symmetry.space_group_name_H-M   'P 1'
#
loop_
_entity.id
_entity.type
_entity.pdbx_description
1 polymer ?
#
loop_
_entity_poly.entity_id
_entity_poly.type
_entity_poly.pdbx_seq_one_letter_code
_entity_poly.pdbx_strand_id
1 'polypeptide(L)'
;MSKVLWKGKDVLRIVKGHGPSDWNAYGISIDTRTLRKGDIFFALAGPNYDGHQFINEAIKKGACVVVSNAPVLNHQKKVIVVNDVLKALIALGKSSRNRNKGKIIAVTGSSGKTTVKEMLALSLSDSGKIHYSQSSYNNKIGVSLSLARMPQIQIFYI
;
A
#
# COMPACT_ATOMS: atom_id res chain seq x y z
N MET A 1 -16.07 -11.92 -0.03
CA MET A 1 -15.17 -11.47 1.06
C MET A 1 -13.83 -11.07 0.47
N SER A 2 -13.29 -9.89 0.82
CA SER A 2 -11.96 -9.43 0.36
C SER A 2 -10.86 -10.35 0.90
N LYS A 3 -9.93 -10.77 0.04
CA LYS A 3 -8.78 -11.61 0.44
C LYS A 3 -7.81 -10.77 1.29
N VAL A 4 -7.23 -11.38 2.33
CA VAL A 4 -6.21 -10.72 3.17
C VAL A 4 -5.00 -10.35 2.31
N LEU A 5 -4.61 -9.08 2.35
CA LEU A 5 -3.46 -8.52 1.63
C LEU A 5 -2.18 -8.58 2.47
N TRP A 6 -2.30 -8.30 3.77
CA TRP A 6 -1.20 -8.31 4.73
C TRP A 6 -1.66 -8.81 6.09
N LYS A 7 -0.81 -9.62 6.73
CA LYS A 7 -0.94 -9.99 8.14
C LYS A 7 -0.08 -9.08 8.99
N GLY A 8 -0.55 -8.69 10.17
CA GLY A 8 0.17 -7.74 11.01
C GLY A 8 1.57 -8.17 11.42
N LYS A 9 1.78 -9.47 11.69
CA LYS A 9 3.11 -10.06 11.96
C LYS A 9 4.12 -9.82 10.83
N ASP A 10 3.67 -9.96 9.58
CA ASP A 10 4.54 -9.76 8.41
C ASP A 10 4.87 -8.28 8.25
N VAL A 11 3.87 -7.41 8.37
CA VAL A 11 4.06 -5.95 8.25
C VAL A 11 5.02 -5.45 9.31
N LEU A 12 4.84 -5.83 10.58
CA LEU A 12 5.70 -5.39 11.67
C LEU A 12 7.17 -5.79 11.44
N ARG A 13 7.42 -7.01 10.95
CA ARG A 13 8.75 -7.50 10.57
C ARG A 13 9.36 -6.70 9.42
N ILE A 14 8.57 -6.42 8.37
CA ILE A 14 9.04 -5.75 7.15
C ILE A 14 9.37 -4.29 7.41
N VAL A 15 8.50 -3.58 8.13
CA VAL A 15 8.66 -2.14 8.39
C VAL A 15 9.64 -1.85 9.54
N LYS A 16 10.06 -2.89 10.27
CA LYS A 16 10.96 -2.80 11.43
C LYS A 16 10.46 -1.79 12.47
N GLY A 17 9.16 -1.82 12.74
CA GLY A 17 8.48 -0.95 13.70
C GLY A 17 8.07 -1.70 14.97
N HIS A 18 7.41 -0.97 15.88
CA HIS A 18 6.85 -1.51 17.11
C HIS A 18 5.36 -1.15 17.21
N GLY A 19 4.52 -2.08 17.66
CA GLY A 19 3.08 -1.90 17.72
C GLY A 19 2.30 -3.21 17.65
N PRO A 20 0.97 -3.16 17.40
CA PRO A 20 0.13 -4.36 17.32
C PRO A 20 0.48 -5.21 16.10
N SER A 21 0.35 -6.54 16.23
CA SER A 21 0.59 -7.49 15.13
C SER A 21 -0.55 -8.46 14.86
N ASP A 22 -1.58 -8.49 15.72
CA ASP A 22 -2.74 -9.38 15.58
C ASP A 22 -3.89 -8.68 14.84
N TRP A 23 -3.73 -8.59 13.53
CA TRP A 23 -4.72 -8.00 12.63
C TRP A 23 -4.48 -8.45 11.18
N ASN A 24 -5.51 -8.31 10.35
CA ASN A 24 -5.46 -8.53 8.91
C ASN A 24 -5.83 -7.24 8.19
N ALA A 25 -5.06 -6.89 7.16
CA ALA A 25 -5.36 -5.79 6.26
C ALA A 25 -5.84 -6.29 4.91
N TYR A 26 -6.79 -5.55 4.33
CA TYR A 26 -7.39 -5.84 3.02
C TYR A 26 -6.98 -4.81 1.95
N GLY A 27 -6.35 -3.73 2.37
CA GLY A 27 -5.83 -2.67 1.52
C GLY A 27 -4.86 -1.77 2.26
N ILE A 28 -4.41 -0.74 1.58
CA ILE A 28 -3.47 0.27 2.09
C ILE A 28 -3.95 1.62 1.59
N SER A 29 -3.92 2.65 2.43
CA SER A 29 -4.18 4.03 2.04
C SER A 29 -3.14 4.99 2.63
N ILE A 30 -2.95 6.11 1.95
CA ILE A 30 -2.18 7.29 2.40
C ILE A 30 -3.07 8.53 2.50
N ASP A 31 -4.38 8.38 2.20
CA ASP A 31 -5.35 9.46 2.12
C ASP A 31 -6.68 8.98 2.71
N THR A 32 -7.17 9.65 3.76
CA THR A 32 -8.42 9.27 4.44
C THR A 32 -9.65 9.37 3.55
N ARG A 33 -9.62 10.17 2.48
CA ARG A 33 -10.72 10.26 1.49
C ARG A 33 -10.91 8.97 0.70
N THR A 34 -9.84 8.20 0.52
CA THR A 34 -9.87 6.92 -0.23
C THR A 34 -9.79 5.69 0.67
N LEU A 35 -9.61 5.89 1.97
CA LEU A 35 -9.46 4.83 2.96
C LEU A 35 -10.73 4.01 3.10
N ARG A 36 -10.58 2.68 3.11
CA ARG A 36 -11.66 1.73 3.36
C ARG A 36 -11.45 1.04 4.71
N LYS A 37 -12.56 0.57 5.30
CA LYS A 37 -12.51 -0.22 6.53
C LYS A 37 -11.62 -1.46 6.33
N GLY A 38 -10.66 -1.68 7.23
CA GLY A 38 -9.69 -2.76 7.14
C GLY A 38 -8.43 -2.44 6.34
N ASP A 39 -8.23 -1.19 5.90
CA ASP A 39 -6.98 -0.75 5.30
C ASP A 39 -5.93 -0.41 6.36
N ILE A 40 -4.66 -0.54 5.98
CA ILE A 40 -3.53 0.12 6.67
C ILE A 40 -3.50 1.58 6.25
N PHE A 41 -3.40 2.52 7.18
CA PHE A 41 -3.16 3.92 6.87
C PHE A 41 -1.69 4.29 7.11
N PHE A 42 -1.00 4.84 6.12
CA PHE A 42 0.35 5.38 6.27
C PHE A 42 0.29 6.90 6.41
N ALA A 43 0.64 7.42 7.59
CA ALA A 43 0.67 8.85 7.90
C ALA A 43 1.94 9.50 7.30
N LEU A 44 1.97 9.69 5.98
CA LEU A 44 3.09 10.35 5.30
C LEU A 44 3.08 11.85 5.56
N ALA A 45 4.24 12.41 5.91
CA ALA A 45 4.45 13.85 5.94
C ALA A 45 5.07 14.33 4.62
N GLY A 46 4.55 15.42 4.08
CA GLY A 46 5.04 16.09 2.88
C GLY A 46 4.92 17.61 3.01
N PRO A 47 5.44 18.38 2.04
CA PRO A 47 5.56 19.84 2.17
C PRO A 47 4.22 20.57 2.30
N ASN A 48 3.16 20.06 1.68
CA ASN A 48 1.82 20.67 1.68
C ASN A 48 0.76 19.82 2.39
N TYR A 49 1.14 18.67 2.94
CA TYR A 49 0.20 17.71 3.51
C TYR A 49 0.88 16.87 4.58
N ASP A 50 0.31 16.85 5.79
CA ASP A 50 0.79 16.01 6.88
C ASP A 50 -0.27 14.96 7.25
N GLY A 51 -0.01 13.71 6.87
CA GLY A 51 -0.85 12.55 7.18
C GLY A 51 -1.08 12.32 8.67
N HIS A 52 -0.23 12.86 9.55
CA HIS A 52 -0.39 12.75 11.00
C HIS A 52 -1.66 13.45 11.50
N GLN A 53 -2.07 14.54 10.85
CA GLN A 53 -3.28 15.28 11.18
C GLN A 53 -4.55 14.44 10.99
N PHE A 54 -4.48 13.39 10.17
CA PHE A 54 -5.62 12.56 9.78
C PHE A 54 -5.66 11.20 10.49
N ILE A 55 -4.77 10.94 11.46
CA ILE A 55 -4.72 9.65 12.17
C ILE A 55 -6.04 9.33 12.86
N ASN A 56 -6.60 10.29 13.59
CA ASN A 56 -7.87 10.11 14.30
C ASN A 56 -9.02 9.82 13.33
N GLU A 57 -9.03 10.49 12.17
CA GLU A 57 -10.02 10.25 11.12
C GLU A 57 -9.85 8.86 10.50
N ALA A 58 -8.62 8.44 10.19
CA ALA A 58 -8.34 7.10 9.66
C ALA A 58 -8.83 5.99 10.61
N ILE A 59 -8.59 6.15 11.91
CA ILE A 59 -9.05 5.21 12.93
C ILE A 59 -10.58 5.18 12.99
N LYS A 60 -11.24 6.34 12.97
CA LYS A 60 -12.72 6.44 12.95
C LYS A 60 -13.32 5.79 11.70
N LYS A 61 -12.68 5.95 10.54
CA LYS A 61 -13.07 5.30 9.27
C LYS A 61 -12.80 3.79 9.23
N GLY A 62 -12.16 3.25 10.28
CA GLY A 62 -11.98 1.81 10.43
C GLY A 62 -10.69 1.27 9.82
N ALA A 63 -9.63 2.08 9.75
CA ALA A 63 -8.28 1.57 9.51
C ALA A 63 -7.98 0.44 10.50
N CYS A 64 -7.43 -0.68 10.02
CA CYS A 64 -7.06 -1.79 10.91
C CYS A 64 -5.83 -1.42 11.74
N VAL A 65 -4.93 -0.61 11.17
CA VAL A 65 -3.73 -0.08 11.83
C VAL A 65 -3.29 1.21 11.12
N VAL A 66 -2.59 2.05 11.86
CA VAL A 66 -1.92 3.25 11.35
C VAL A 66 -0.40 3.07 11.47
N VAL A 67 0.35 3.43 10.43
CA VAL A 67 1.82 3.52 10.46
C VAL A 67 2.19 4.99 10.57
N SER A 68 2.89 5.35 11.64
CA SER A 68 3.33 6.72 11.93
C SER A 68 4.76 6.72 12.45
N ASN A 69 5.45 7.86 12.36
CA ASN A 69 6.76 8.03 12.99
C ASN A 69 6.71 8.55 14.43
N ALA A 70 5.52 8.75 14.98
CA ALA A 70 5.31 9.16 16.35
C ALA A 70 4.26 8.26 17.03
N PRO A 71 4.38 8.03 18.35
CA PRO A 71 3.35 7.36 19.11
C PRO A 71 2.08 8.21 19.18
N VAL A 72 0.92 7.55 19.22
CA VAL A 72 -0.38 8.20 19.44
C VAL A 72 -0.96 7.65 20.73
N LEU A 73 -0.83 8.42 21.81
CA LEU A 73 -1.09 7.96 23.18
C LEU A 73 -2.49 7.35 23.36
N ASN A 74 -3.51 7.95 22.76
CA ASN A 74 -4.90 7.47 22.87
C ASN A 74 -5.21 6.25 21.99
N HIS A 75 -4.28 5.83 21.13
CA HIS A 75 -4.51 4.81 20.11
C HIS A 75 -3.35 3.80 19.97
N GLN A 76 -2.55 3.59 21.03
CA GLN A 76 -1.38 2.70 21.00
C GLN A 76 -1.68 1.29 20.46
N LYS A 77 -2.88 0.75 20.72
CA LYS A 77 -3.32 -0.57 20.22
C LYS A 77 -3.61 -0.62 18.72
N LYS A 78 -3.56 0.51 18.01
CA LYS A 78 -3.82 0.64 16.57
C LYS A 78 -2.72 1.36 15.81
N VAL A 79 -1.58 1.67 16.44
CA VAL A 79 -0.47 2.38 15.79
C VAL A 79 0.79 1.53 15.80
N ILE A 80 1.41 1.41 14.63
CA ILE A 80 2.77 0.94 14.46
C ILE A 80 3.67 2.16 14.32
N VAL A 81 4.63 2.27 15.24
CA VAL A 81 5.64 3.33 15.24
C VAL A 81 6.86 2.86 14.47
N VAL A 82 7.30 3.65 13.49
CA VAL A 82 8.50 3.42 12.66
C VAL A 82 9.38 4.66 12.65
N ASN A 83 10.67 4.54 12.32
CA ASN A 83 11.51 5.74 12.24
C ASN A 83 11.15 6.65 11.06
N ASP A 84 10.68 6.06 9.95
CA ASP A 84 10.38 6.77 8.71
C ASP A 84 9.24 6.06 7.96
N VAL A 85 8.10 6.75 7.86
CA VAL A 85 6.86 6.21 7.27
C VAL A 85 7.02 5.91 5.77
N LEU A 86 7.79 6.73 5.05
CA LEU A 86 8.03 6.52 3.63
C LEU A 86 8.93 5.31 3.40
N LYS A 87 10.00 5.16 4.20
CA LYS A 87 10.86 3.96 4.14
C LYS A 87 10.08 2.70 4.48
N ALA A 88 9.18 2.75 5.45
CA ALA A 88 8.28 1.64 5.78
C ALA A 88 7.39 1.26 4.58
N LEU A 89 6.78 2.24 3.90
CA LEU A 89 5.96 1.99 2.70
C LEU A 89 6.79 1.38 1.55
N ILE A 90 8.00 1.90 1.32
CA ILE A 90 8.93 1.36 0.32
C ILE A 90 9.31 -0.09 0.65
N ALA A 91 9.64 -0.39 1.90
CA ALA A 91 9.99 -1.73 2.34
C ALA A 91 8.83 -2.71 2.12
N LEU A 92 7.60 -2.28 2.41
CA LEU A 92 6.40 -3.07 2.17
C LEU A 92 6.17 -3.30 0.66
N GLY A 93 6.34 -2.27 -0.17
CA GLY A 93 6.28 -2.41 -1.63
C GLY A 93 7.32 -3.38 -2.19
N LYS A 94 8.58 -3.31 -1.72
CA LYS A 94 9.64 -4.25 -2.09
C LYS A 94 9.33 -5.68 -1.66
N SER A 95 8.83 -5.88 -0.44
CA SER A 95 8.42 -7.21 0.03
C SER A 95 7.26 -7.77 -0.79
N SER A 96 6.31 -6.92 -1.17
CA SER A 96 5.22 -7.28 -2.06
C SER A 96 5.73 -7.76 -3.42
N ARG A 97 6.69 -7.02 -4.00
CA ARG A 97 7.36 -7.41 -5.25
C ARG A 97 8.05 -8.78 -5.13
N ASN A 98 8.78 -9.01 -4.04
CA ASN A 98 9.55 -10.24 -3.85
C ASN A 98 8.65 -11.47 -3.61
N ARG A 99 7.49 -11.32 -2.98
CA ARG A 99 6.56 -12.44 -2.72
C ARG A 99 5.71 -12.80 -3.94
N ASN A 100 5.55 -11.91 -4.93
CA ASN A 100 4.79 -12.18 -6.13
C ASN A 100 5.64 -12.98 -7.13
N LYS A 101 5.12 -14.14 -7.57
CA LYS A 101 5.77 -15.01 -8.57
C LYS A 101 5.28 -14.75 -10.01
N GLY A 102 4.39 -13.78 -10.22
CA GLY A 102 3.88 -13.41 -11.55
C GLY A 102 4.88 -12.68 -12.43
N LYS A 103 4.59 -12.58 -13.74
CA LYS A 103 5.37 -11.77 -14.68
C LYS A 103 5.04 -10.29 -14.46
N ILE A 104 6.07 -9.46 -14.28
CA ILE A 104 5.91 -8.01 -14.04
C ILE A 104 6.29 -7.27 -15.32
N ILE A 105 5.38 -6.45 -15.84
CA ILE A 105 5.56 -5.63 -17.03
C ILE A 105 5.58 -4.17 -16.58
N ALA A 106 6.70 -3.49 -16.67
CA ALA A 106 6.78 -2.06 -16.36
C ALA A 106 6.68 -1.23 -17.64
N VAL A 107 5.64 -0.41 -17.75
CA VAL A 107 5.45 0.50 -18.89
C VAL A 107 6.07 1.87 -18.56
N THR A 108 7.07 2.28 -19.34
CA THR A 108 7.74 3.58 -19.24
C THR A 108 7.67 4.34 -20.58
N GLY A 109 7.89 5.65 -20.56
CA GLY A 109 7.88 6.52 -21.75
C GLY A 109 7.33 7.91 -21.47
N SER A 110 7.62 8.90 -22.33
CA SER A 110 7.17 10.29 -22.14
C SER A 110 5.65 10.43 -22.34
N SER A 111 5.07 9.72 -23.31
CA SER A 111 3.65 9.73 -23.68
C SER A 111 3.11 8.30 -23.92
N GLY A 112 1.79 8.11 -23.89
CA GLY A 112 1.16 6.83 -24.24
C GLY A 112 1.16 5.73 -23.16
N LYS A 113 1.80 5.95 -22.00
CA LYS A 113 1.88 4.97 -20.90
C LYS A 113 0.52 4.42 -20.46
N THR A 114 -0.48 5.28 -20.30
CA THR A 114 -1.82 4.88 -19.87
C THR A 114 -2.48 4.00 -20.92
N THR A 115 -2.43 4.39 -22.19
CA THR A 115 -2.96 3.63 -23.32
C THR A 115 -2.27 2.26 -23.46
N VAL A 116 -0.94 2.21 -23.38
CA VAL A 116 -0.19 0.95 -23.45
C VAL A 116 -0.51 0.04 -22.26
N LYS A 117 -0.66 0.59 -21.06
CA LYS A 117 -1.08 -0.17 -19.87
C LYS A 117 -2.49 -0.76 -20.04
N GLU A 118 -3.43 0.01 -20.58
CA GLU A 118 -4.80 -0.44 -20.85
C GLU A 118 -4.83 -1.51 -21.94
N MET A 119 -4.10 -1.32 -23.04
CA MET A 119 -3.96 -2.31 -24.11
C MET A 119 -3.35 -3.61 -23.59
N LEU A 120 -2.27 -3.54 -22.80
CA LEU A 120 -1.69 -4.74 -22.18
C LEU A 120 -2.66 -5.42 -21.21
N ALA A 121 -3.44 -4.65 -20.45
CA ALA A 121 -4.44 -5.21 -19.54
C ALA A 121 -5.55 -5.95 -20.31
N LEU A 122 -6.01 -5.42 -21.43
CA LEU A 122 -6.98 -6.07 -22.31
C LEU A 122 -6.39 -7.31 -22.99
N SER A 123 -5.21 -7.20 -23.60
CA SER A 123 -4.60 -8.32 -24.32
C SER A 123 -4.23 -9.52 -23.44
N LEU A 124 -3.91 -9.28 -22.17
CA LEU A 124 -3.49 -10.33 -21.25
C LEU A 124 -4.66 -10.91 -20.42
N SER A 125 -5.86 -10.31 -20.47
CA SER A 125 -6.96 -10.66 -19.56
C SER A 125 -7.38 -12.12 -19.70
N ASP A 126 -7.26 -12.64 -20.91
CA ASP A 126 -7.59 -14.04 -21.25
C ASP A 126 -6.47 -15.01 -20.84
N SER A 127 -5.27 -14.49 -20.56
CA SER A 127 -4.10 -15.28 -20.15
C SER A 127 -3.95 -15.39 -18.62
N GLY A 128 -4.79 -14.72 -17.81
CA GLY A 128 -4.78 -14.87 -16.36
C GLY A 128 -5.25 -13.66 -15.54
N LYS A 129 -5.13 -13.75 -14.20
CA LYS A 129 -5.45 -12.64 -13.28
C LYS A 129 -4.39 -11.54 -13.36
N ILE A 130 -4.84 -10.34 -13.77
CA ILE A 130 -4.03 -9.13 -13.92
C ILE A 130 -4.28 -8.17 -12.76
N HIS A 131 -3.24 -7.41 -12.42
CA HIS A 131 -3.38 -6.19 -11.65
C HIS A 131 -2.57 -5.08 -12.30
N TYR A 132 -3.13 -3.88 -12.30
CA TYR A 132 -2.49 -2.72 -12.87
C TYR A 132 -2.70 -1.50 -11.97
N SER A 133 -1.77 -0.54 -12.04
CA SER A 133 -1.90 0.71 -11.29
C SER A 133 -3.13 1.51 -11.74
N GLN A 134 -4.01 1.92 -10.82
CA GLN A 134 -5.23 2.68 -11.16
C GLN A 134 -4.98 4.17 -11.50
N SER A 135 -3.76 4.68 -11.33
CA SER A 135 -3.43 6.10 -11.61
C SER A 135 -1.96 6.26 -12.00
N SER A 136 -1.59 7.40 -12.61
CA SER A 136 -0.21 7.74 -12.99
C SER A 136 0.63 8.08 -11.75
N TYR A 137 0.88 7.08 -10.92
CA TYR A 137 1.78 7.18 -9.79
C TYR A 137 3.23 7.12 -10.27
N ASN A 138 3.75 8.22 -10.82
CA ASN A 138 5.11 8.32 -11.37
C ASN A 138 6.16 8.81 -10.35
N ASN A 139 5.77 9.03 -9.09
CA ASN A 139 6.67 9.39 -8.00
C ASN A 139 6.92 8.22 -7.03
N LYS A 140 7.96 8.36 -6.19
CA LYS A 140 8.42 7.32 -5.26
C LYS A 140 7.31 6.80 -4.33
N ILE A 141 6.43 7.68 -3.86
CA ILE A 141 5.30 7.33 -2.98
C ILE A 141 4.30 6.47 -3.74
N GLY A 142 3.88 6.93 -4.92
CA GLY A 142 2.88 6.27 -5.72
C GLY A 142 3.30 4.87 -6.18
N VAL A 143 4.54 4.72 -6.66
CA VAL A 143 5.09 3.41 -7.03
C VAL A 143 5.11 2.46 -5.83
N SER A 144 5.57 2.96 -4.67
CA SER A 144 5.62 2.15 -3.45
C SER A 144 4.23 1.73 -2.98
N LEU A 145 3.25 2.63 -3.06
CA LEU A 145 1.85 2.36 -2.73
C LEU A 145 1.24 1.32 -3.67
N SER A 146 1.47 1.45 -4.99
CA SER A 146 0.97 0.51 -5.99
C SER A 146 1.54 -0.90 -5.74
N LEU A 147 2.85 -1.01 -5.52
CA LEU A 147 3.48 -2.29 -5.21
C LEU A 147 2.98 -2.88 -3.89
N ALA A 148 2.83 -2.07 -2.85
CA ALA A 148 2.37 -2.53 -1.54
C ALA A 148 0.91 -3.02 -1.58
N ARG A 149 0.10 -2.52 -2.52
CA ARG A 149 -1.28 -2.95 -2.79
C ARG A 149 -1.38 -4.23 -3.61
N MET A 150 -0.27 -4.78 -4.10
CA MET A 150 -0.26 -5.97 -4.94
C MET A 150 -0.61 -7.27 -4.16
N PRO A 151 -1.66 -8.02 -4.57
CA PRO A 151 -1.94 -9.37 -4.10
C PRO A 151 -0.77 -10.36 -4.16
N GLN A 152 -0.80 -11.39 -3.31
CA GLN A 152 0.22 -12.44 -3.23
C GLN A 152 0.32 -13.35 -4.47
N ILE A 153 -0.76 -13.50 -5.24
CA ILE A 153 -0.81 -14.36 -6.43
C ILE A 153 -1.38 -13.53 -7.57
N GLN A 154 -0.53 -13.20 -8.54
CA GLN A 154 -0.94 -12.68 -9.84
C GLN A 154 -0.13 -13.35 -10.92
N ILE A 155 -0.73 -13.47 -12.10
CA ILE A 155 -0.04 -14.02 -13.27
C ILE A 155 0.67 -12.86 -13.99
N PHE A 156 0.10 -11.65 -13.97
CA PHE A 156 0.68 -10.42 -14.54
C PHE A 156 0.46 -9.17 -13.66
N TYR A 157 1.50 -8.34 -13.49
CA TYR A 157 1.43 -6.99 -12.89
C TYR A 157 1.91 -5.95 -13.89
N ILE A 158 1.07 -4.95 -14.21
CA ILE A 158 1.34 -3.91 -15.23
C ILE A 158 1.43 -2.50 -14.61
#